data_AF-A0A950R6P2-F1
#
_entry.id   AF-A0A950R6P2-F1
#
_cell.length_a   1.000
_cell.length_b   1.000
_cell.length_c   1.000
_cell.angle_alpha   90.00
_cell.angle_beta   90.00
_cell.angle_gamma   90.00
#
_symmetry.space_group_name_H-M   'P 1'
#
loop_
_entity.id
_entity.type
_entity.pdbx_description
1 polymer ?
#
loop_
_entity_poly.entity_id
_entity_poly.type
_entity_poly.pdbx_seq_one_letter_code
_entity_poly.pdbx_strand_id
1 'polypeptide(L)'
;GCIIRARFLDRIMEAYGAEGRVANLVLHSYFRDAVVTAEPAWRRVVSLAVEHGVAIPAFSSSLSYYDGLRRARGPANLLQGLRDYFGAHTYRRLDKEGSFHTRWSQDGREVST
;
A
#
# COMPACT_ATOMS: atom_id res chain seq x y z
N GLY A 1 30.66 10.57 -10.64
CA GLY A 1 29.48 9.82 -11.13
C GLY A 1 29.02 8.90 -10.02
N CYS A 2 27.71 8.85 -9.72
CA CYS A 2 27.18 7.93 -8.70
C CYS A 2 26.89 6.55 -9.31
N ILE A 3 26.88 5.50 -8.46
CA ILE A 3 26.68 4.09 -8.86
C ILE A 3 25.32 3.87 -9.54
N ILE A 4 24.30 4.64 -9.17
CA ILE A 4 22.93 4.49 -9.65
C ILE A 4 22.60 5.34 -10.90
N ARG A 5 23.61 5.94 -11.54
CA ARG A 5 23.40 6.85 -12.69
C ARG A 5 22.74 6.09 -13.85
N ALA A 6 21.57 6.55 -14.27
CA ALA A 6 20.83 6.01 -15.40
C ALA A 6 19.96 7.10 -16.05
N ARG A 7 19.59 6.93 -17.33
CA ARG A 7 18.58 7.77 -18.02
C ARG A 7 17.25 7.83 -17.26
N PHE A 8 16.98 6.82 -16.42
CA PHE A 8 15.82 6.79 -15.53
C PHE A 8 15.78 7.95 -14.53
N LEU A 9 16.94 8.43 -14.06
CA LEU A 9 17.00 9.57 -13.12
C LEU A 9 16.54 10.88 -13.75
N ASP A 10 16.72 11.06 -15.06
CA ASP A 10 16.24 12.24 -15.78
C ASP A 10 14.71 12.32 -15.73
N ARG A 11 14.02 11.17 -15.84
CA ARG A 11 12.55 11.08 -15.70
C ARG A 11 12.07 11.42 -14.29
N ILE A 12 12.85 11.07 -13.27
CA ILE A 12 12.54 11.45 -11.88
C ILE A 12 12.71 12.95 -11.72
N MET A 13 13.78 13.53 -12.27
CA MET A 13 14.02 14.97 -12.24
C MET A 13 12.90 15.74 -12.95
N GLU A 14 12.51 15.31 -14.15
CA GLU A 14 11.38 15.87 -14.90
C GLU A 14 10.09 15.87 -14.07
N ALA A 15 9.78 14.76 -13.40
CA ALA A 15 8.56 14.64 -12.59
C ALA A 15 8.54 15.61 -11.40
N TYR A 16 9.68 15.88 -10.76
CA TYR A 16 9.79 16.86 -9.68
C TYR A 16 9.97 18.31 -10.17
N GLY A 17 10.37 18.50 -11.42
CA GLY A 17 10.52 19.82 -12.04
C GLY A 17 9.21 20.42 -12.56
N ALA A 18 8.19 19.59 -12.82
CA ALA A 18 6.85 20.05 -13.17
C ALA A 18 6.17 20.73 -11.95
N GLU A 19 5.46 21.85 -12.16
CA GLU A 19 4.80 22.61 -11.10
C GLU A 19 3.81 21.72 -10.31
N GLY A 20 4.11 21.45 -9.04
CA GLY A 20 3.23 20.70 -8.14
C GLY A 20 3.97 19.79 -7.17
N ARG A 21 3.33 19.46 -6.05
CA ARG A 21 3.89 18.52 -5.08
C ARG A 21 3.64 17.09 -5.53
N VAL A 22 4.69 16.39 -5.99
CA VAL A 22 4.61 14.95 -6.28
C VAL A 22 4.53 14.18 -4.96
N ALA A 23 3.32 13.73 -4.60
CA ALA A 23 3.11 12.91 -3.41
C ALA A 23 3.73 11.50 -3.56
N ASN A 24 3.74 10.96 -4.79
CA ASN A 24 4.30 9.66 -5.10
C ASN A 24 4.62 9.57 -6.60
N LEU A 25 5.83 9.12 -6.96
CA LEU A 25 6.27 9.02 -8.36
C LEU A 25 5.39 8.08 -9.19
N VAL A 26 4.85 7.01 -8.59
CA VAL A 26 3.97 6.05 -9.30
C VAL A 26 2.70 6.70 -9.83
N LEU A 27 2.28 7.85 -9.28
CA LEU A 27 1.09 8.58 -9.73
C LEU A 27 1.37 9.52 -10.91
N HIS A 28 2.63 9.85 -11.16
CA HIS A 28 3.01 10.66 -12.32
C HIS A 28 2.88 9.83 -13.60
N SER A 29 2.31 10.41 -14.67
CA SER A 29 1.84 9.71 -15.87
C SER A 29 2.88 8.74 -16.46
N TYR A 30 4.12 9.21 -16.66
CA TYR A 30 5.21 8.38 -17.18
C TYR A 30 5.41 7.08 -16.39
N PHE A 31 5.50 7.16 -15.06
CA PHE A 31 5.75 5.99 -14.22
C PHE A 31 4.50 5.13 -14.07
N ARG A 32 3.33 5.76 -13.93
CA ARG A 32 2.03 5.06 -13.89
C ARG A 32 1.88 4.16 -15.12
N ASP A 33 2.08 4.72 -16.30
CA ASP A 33 1.84 4.01 -17.56
C ASP A 33 2.87 2.89 -17.76
N ALA A 34 4.14 3.12 -17.37
CA ALA A 34 5.15 2.07 -17.36
C ALA A 34 4.79 0.91 -16.42
N VAL A 35 4.32 1.21 -15.20
CA VAL A 35 3.92 0.19 -14.22
C VAL A 35 2.69 -0.58 -14.69
N VAL A 36 1.64 0.11 -15.17
CA VAL A 36 0.42 -0.54 -15.68
C VAL A 36 0.74 -1.46 -16.86
N THR A 37 1.63 -1.02 -17.76
CA THR A 37 2.07 -1.85 -18.89
C THR A 37 2.83 -3.09 -18.43
N ALA A 38 3.69 -2.97 -17.42
CA ALA A 38 4.52 -4.07 -16.92
C ALA A 38 3.77 -5.03 -15.98
N GLU A 39 2.70 -4.57 -15.31
CA GLU A 39 2.00 -5.30 -14.24
C GLU A 39 1.63 -6.75 -14.62
N PRO A 40 1.03 -7.04 -15.79
CA PRO A 40 0.62 -8.41 -16.11
C PRO A 40 1.81 -9.38 -16.21
N ALA A 41 2.93 -8.92 -16.80
CA ALA A 41 4.14 -9.74 -16.92
C ALA A 41 4.82 -9.91 -15.56
N TRP A 42 4.89 -8.84 -14.78
CA TRP A 42 5.44 -8.85 -13.44
C TRP A 42 4.73 -9.86 -12.53
N ARG A 43 3.40 -9.91 -12.56
CA ARG A 43 2.61 -10.91 -11.82
C ARG A 43 2.94 -12.33 -12.24
N ARG A 44 3.02 -12.61 -13.54
CA ARG A 44 3.39 -13.95 -14.04
C ARG A 44 4.77 -14.39 -13.54
N VAL A 45 5.74 -13.48 -13.55
CA VAL A 45 7.08 -13.76 -13.02
C VAL A 45 7.03 -14.07 -11.52
N VAL A 46 6.27 -13.30 -10.74
CA VAL A 46 6.13 -13.53 -9.30
C VAL A 46 5.48 -14.90 -9.02
N SER A 47 4.37 -15.23 -9.70
CA SER A 47 3.71 -16.53 -9.54
C SER A 47 4.64 -17.70 -9.87
N LEU A 48 5.29 -17.65 -11.04
CA LEU A 48 6.19 -18.71 -11.48
C LEU A 48 7.37 -18.88 -10.51
N ALA A 49 7.97 -17.79 -10.05
CA ALA A 49 9.06 -17.86 -9.10
C ALA A 49 8.63 -18.54 -7.79
N VAL A 50 7.44 -18.23 -7.27
CA VAL A 50 6.90 -18.85 -6.06
C VAL A 50 6.63 -20.34 -6.28
N GLU A 51 5.99 -20.72 -7.39
CA GLU A 51 5.69 -22.13 -7.72
C GLU A 51 6.96 -22.99 -7.82
N HIS A 52 8.07 -22.40 -8.27
CA HIS A 52 9.35 -23.08 -8.41
C HIS A 52 10.31 -22.88 -7.21
N GLY A 53 9.88 -22.23 -6.13
CA GLY A 53 10.72 -22.01 -4.95
C GLY A 53 11.91 -21.06 -5.17
N VAL A 54 11.82 -20.17 -6.16
CA VAL A 54 12.85 -19.15 -6.45
C VAL A 54 12.63 -17.92 -5.57
N ALA A 55 13.64 -17.57 -4.76
CA ALA A 55 13.58 -16.40 -3.88
C ALA A 55 13.61 -15.08 -4.68
N ILE A 56 12.54 -14.28 -4.56
CA ILE A 56 12.37 -13.02 -5.30
C ILE A 56 11.90 -11.86 -4.39
N PRO A 57 12.58 -11.59 -3.25
CA PRO A 57 12.06 -10.69 -2.20
C PRO A 57 11.77 -9.27 -2.69
N ALA A 58 12.60 -8.72 -3.58
CA ALA A 58 12.38 -7.38 -4.13
C ALA A 58 11.16 -7.33 -5.04
N PHE A 59 10.97 -8.32 -5.92
CA PHE A 59 9.84 -8.38 -6.87
C PHE A 59 8.51 -8.60 -6.15
N SER A 60 8.45 -9.52 -5.18
CA SER A 60 7.22 -9.80 -4.44
C SER A 60 6.85 -8.63 -3.52
N SER A 61 7.82 -8.02 -2.85
CA SER A 61 7.60 -6.89 -1.95
C SER A 61 7.14 -5.65 -2.71
N SER A 62 7.79 -5.30 -3.82
CA SER A 62 7.37 -4.15 -4.64
C SER A 62 5.98 -4.35 -5.24
N LEU A 63 5.59 -5.58 -5.62
CA LEU A 63 4.23 -5.86 -6.12
C LEU A 63 3.19 -5.71 -5.01
N SER A 64 3.51 -6.22 -3.82
CA SER A 64 2.67 -6.06 -2.63
C SER A 64 2.47 -4.59 -2.26
N TYR A 65 3.53 -3.78 -2.34
CA TYR A 65 3.45 -2.33 -2.14
C TYR A 65 2.56 -1.66 -3.20
N TYR A 66 2.75 -1.96 -4.48
CA TYR A 66 1.94 -1.41 -5.56
C TYR A 66 0.45 -1.74 -5.37
N ASP A 67 0.15 -3.00 -5.03
CA ASP A 67 -1.21 -3.45 -4.74
C ASP A 67 -1.78 -2.77 -3.49
N GLY A 68 -0.97 -2.53 -2.47
CA GLY A 68 -1.36 -1.75 -1.29
C GLY A 68 -1.70 -0.31 -1.64
N LEU A 69 -0.82 0.36 -2.40
CA LEU A 69 -0.93 1.77 -2.77
C LEU A 69 -2.21 2.07 -3.56
N ARG A 70 -2.59 1.19 -4.50
CA ARG A 70 -3.78 1.40 -5.35
C ARG A 70 -5.10 0.97 -4.71
N ARG A 71 -5.08 0.40 -3.50
CA ARG A 71 -6.28 -0.12 -2.83
C ARG A 71 -6.79 0.88 -1.80
N ALA A 72 -7.96 1.48 -2.08
CA ALA A 72 -8.60 2.43 -1.17
C ALA A 72 -9.01 1.82 0.18
N ARG A 73 -9.32 0.52 0.23
CA ARG A 73 -9.70 -0.21 1.46
C ARG A 73 -8.87 -1.49 1.61
N GLY A 74 -7.91 -1.46 2.53
CA GLY A 74 -7.11 -2.63 2.91
C GLY A 74 -7.70 -3.39 4.11
N PRO A 75 -7.11 -4.53 4.48
CA PRO A 75 -7.55 -5.36 5.61
C PRO A 75 -7.20 -4.77 6.99
N ALA A 76 -6.75 -3.52 7.06
CA ALA A 76 -6.36 -2.87 8.30
C ALA A 76 -7.54 -2.66 9.27
N ASN A 77 -8.78 -2.78 8.80
CA ASN A 77 -9.97 -2.81 9.66
C ASN A 77 -9.95 -3.98 10.65
N LEU A 78 -9.45 -5.15 10.23
CA LEU A 78 -9.29 -6.30 11.12
C LEU A 78 -8.24 -6.00 12.19
N LEU A 79 -7.11 -5.39 11.82
CA LEU A 79 -6.08 -4.97 12.77
C LEU A 79 -6.62 -3.97 13.79
N GLN A 80 -7.43 -3.00 13.33
CA GLN A 80 -8.09 -2.05 14.23
C GLN A 80 -9.05 -2.75 15.20
N GLY A 81 -9.86 -3.69 14.71
CA GLY A 81 -10.73 -4.50 15.56
C GLY A 81 -9.96 -5.34 16.58
N LEU A 82 -8.86 -6.00 16.18
CA LEU A 82 -8.01 -6.75 17.09
C LEU A 82 -7.41 -5.84 18.16
N ARG A 83 -6.84 -4.69 17.78
CA ARG A 83 -6.29 -3.70 18.72
C ARG A 83 -7.31 -3.22 19.74
N ASP A 84 -8.54 -3.00 19.30
CA ASP A 84 -9.63 -2.65 20.20
C ASP A 84 -10.04 -3.83 21.11
N TYR A 85 -10.09 -5.05 20.56
CA TYR A 85 -10.41 -6.27 21.28
C TYR A 85 -9.46 -6.55 22.44
N PHE A 86 -8.14 -6.59 22.19
CA PHE A 86 -7.17 -6.96 23.21
C PHE A 86 -6.70 -5.80 24.09
N GLY A 87 -6.83 -4.56 23.61
CA GLY A 87 -6.16 -3.41 24.22
C GLY A 87 -7.02 -2.17 24.42
N ALA A 88 -8.34 -2.25 24.14
CA ALA A 88 -9.26 -1.11 24.22
C ALA A 88 -8.73 0.15 23.50
N HIS A 89 -7.99 -0.06 22.39
CA HIS A 89 -7.33 1.02 21.66
C HIS A 89 -8.27 1.90 20.85
N THR A 90 -9.56 1.58 20.80
CA THR A 90 -10.58 2.23 19.99
C THR A 90 -10.31 2.13 18.47
N TYR A 91 -11.32 2.42 17.67
CA TYR A 91 -11.23 2.54 16.22
C TYR A 91 -12.15 3.63 15.68
N ARG A 92 -11.88 4.09 14.45
CA ARG A 92 -12.77 4.99 13.72
C ARG A 92 -13.70 4.22 12.79
N ARG A 93 -14.84 4.83 12.48
CA ARG A 93 -15.82 4.29 11.54
C ARG A 93 -15.83 5.09 10.25
N LEU A 94 -16.41 4.48 9.22
CA LEU A 94 -16.50 5.06 7.88
C LEU A 94 -17.81 5.81 7.65
N ASP A 95 -18.80 5.57 8.51
CA ASP A 95 -20.16 6.11 8.43
C ASP A 95 -20.45 7.18 9.49
N LYS A 96 -19.56 7.35 10.48
CA LYS A 96 -19.69 8.38 11.51
C LYS A 96 -18.34 8.82 12.06
N GLU A 97 -18.27 10.10 12.39
CA GLU A 97 -17.12 10.70 13.07
C GLU A 97 -17.03 10.24 14.53
N GLY A 98 -15.82 10.31 15.09
CA GLY A 98 -15.53 9.93 16.48
C GLY A 98 -14.68 8.67 16.63
N SER A 99 -14.43 8.30 17.89
CA SER A 99 -13.70 7.08 18.25
C SER A 99 -14.64 6.12 18.98
N PHE A 100 -14.52 4.84 18.66
CA PHE A 100 -15.44 3.79 19.12
C PHE A 100 -14.65 2.67 19.78
N HIS A 101 -15.17 2.18 20.90
CA HIS A 101 -14.71 0.96 21.55
C HIS A 101 -15.86 -0.04 21.56
N THR A 102 -15.62 -1.26 21.08
CA THR A 102 -16.58 -2.36 21.24
C THR A 102 -16.20 -3.18 22.46
N ARG A 103 -17.18 -3.49 23.31
CA ARG A 103 -16.98 -4.32 24.50
C ARG A 103 -17.04 -5.81 24.15
N TRP A 104 -16.06 -6.25 23.36
CA TRP A 104 -16.07 -7.55 22.66
C TRP A 104 -16.27 -8.77 23.56
N SER A 105 -15.58 -8.83 24.69
CA SER A 105 -15.65 -9.95 25.64
C SER A 105 -16.68 -9.71 26.76
N GLN A 106 -17.57 -8.73 26.57
CA GLN A 106 -18.60 -8.36 27.54
C GLN A 106 -19.97 -8.43 26.86
N ASP A 107 -20.71 -7.32 26.79
CA ASP A 107 -22.04 -7.23 26.20
C ASP A 107 -22.05 -6.96 24.69
N GLY A 108 -20.86 -6.84 24.06
CA GLY A 108 -20.72 -6.57 22.63
C GLY A 108 -21.17 -5.17 22.22
N ARG A 109 -21.47 -4.27 23.15
CA ARG A 109 -21.92 -2.92 22.82
C ARG A 109 -20.75 -2.06 22.36
N GLU A 110 -20.99 -1.28 21.31
CA GLU A 110 -20.10 -0.21 20.88
C GLU A 110 -20.41 1.06 21.68
N VAL A 111 -19.39 1.66 22.28
CA VAL A 111 -19.46 2.93 23.00
C VAL A 111 -18.60 3.96 22.29
N SER A 112 -19.09 5.21 22.22
CA SER A 112 -18.28 6.33 21.76
C SER A 112 -17.34 6.77 22.88
N THR A 113 -16.10 7.09 22.53
CA THR A 113 -15.05 7.56 23.45
C THR A 113 -14.59 8.97 23.08
#